data_AF-A0A3D4S4Y0-F1
#
_entry.id   AF-A0A3D4S4Y0-F1
#
_cell.length_a   1.000
_cell.length_b   1.000
_cell.length_c   1.000
_cell.angle_alpha   90.00
_cell.angle_beta   90.00
_cell.angle_gamma   90.00
#
_symmetry.space_group_name_H-M   'P 1'
#
loop_
_entity.id
_entity.type
_entity.pdbx_description
1 polymer ?
#
loop_
_entity_poly.entity_id
_entity_poly.type
_entity_poly.pdbx_seq_one_letter_code
_entity_poly.pdbx_strand_id
1 'polypeptide(L)'
;MVKKYNLRITQHAYIFILACSLVLLCLSLTSNPLSNALSRHDSSMFIYFGRGISDGMIPYLDMYDHKGIILFMINFVAQFIDSQYGLFIVEALFLMGSLIYLYRLLNLLIEDRLISALGILVSTPLLMVCLQGGNLSEEYALFFISGAL
;
A
#
# COMPACT_ATOMS: atom_id res chain seq x y z
N MET A 1 31.00 24.84 5.31
CA MET A 1 29.87 24.55 6.24
C MET A 1 28.50 24.62 5.56
N VAL A 2 28.18 25.67 4.79
CA VAL A 2 26.85 25.88 4.17
C VAL A 2 26.38 24.72 3.27
N LYS A 3 27.24 24.17 2.39
CA LYS A 3 26.89 23.01 1.53
C LYS A 3 26.45 21.77 2.33
N LYS A 4 27.10 21.49 3.46
CA LYS A 4 26.79 20.34 4.32
C LYS A 4 25.46 20.52 5.07
N TYR A 5 25.12 21.77 5.41
CA TYR A 5 23.85 22.12 6.04
C TYR A 5 22.68 21.98 5.05
N ASN A 6 22.83 22.48 3.82
CA ASN A 6 21.84 22.30 2.76
C ASN A 6 21.61 20.82 2.44
N LEU A 7 22.67 20.00 2.38
CA LEU A 7 22.56 18.55 2.19
C LEU A 7 21.79 17.85 3.32
N ARG A 8 21.92 18.30 4.57
CA ARG A 8 21.12 17.76 5.68
C ARG A 8 19.66 18.19 5.59
N ILE A 9 19.39 19.46 5.26
CA ILE A 9 18.01 19.95 5.11
C ILE A 9 17.30 19.19 3.98
N THR A 10 17.93 19.04 2.82
CA THR A 10 17.34 18.29 1.70
C THR A 10 17.08 16.84 2.09
N GLN A 11 17.96 16.22 2.88
CA GLN A 11 17.78 14.86 3.36
C GLN A 11 16.54 14.69 4.26
N HIS A 12 16.31 15.60 5.21
CA HIS A 12 15.14 15.48 6.08
C HIS A 12 13.85 15.84 5.34
N ALA A 13 13.92 16.79 4.41
CA ALA A 13 12.77 17.24 3.63
C ALA A 13 12.19 16.16 2.72
N TYR A 14 13.01 15.40 1.97
CA TYR A 14 12.47 14.36 1.09
C TYR A 14 11.83 13.21 1.89
N ILE A 15 12.43 12.82 3.02
CA ILE A 15 11.88 11.78 3.91
C ILE A 15 10.53 12.23 4.46
N PHE A 16 10.44 13.49 4.90
CA PHE A 16 9.19 14.07 5.39
C PHE A 16 8.10 14.04 4.31
N ILE A 17 8.42 14.43 3.07
CA ILE A 17 7.46 14.41 1.94
C ILE A 17 6.97 12.98 1.65
N LEU A 18 7.86 11.99 1.67
CA LEU A 18 7.48 10.58 1.49
C LEU A 18 6.61 10.08 2.64
N ALA A 19 6.92 10.47 3.88
CA ALA A 19 6.10 10.14 5.05
C ALA A 19 4.69 10.76 4.94
N CYS A 20 4.58 12.02 4.51
CA CYS A 20 3.28 12.65 4.24
C CYS A 20 2.51 11.88 3.16
N SER A 21 3.17 11.48 2.08
CA SER A 21 2.57 10.69 1.00
C SER A 21 2.01 9.35 1.51
N LEU A 22 2.78 8.65 2.34
CA LEU A 22 2.35 7.40 2.97
C LEU A 22 1.17 7.60 3.92
N VAL A 23 1.23 8.61 4.79
CA VAL A 23 0.15 8.92 5.73
C VAL A 23 -1.15 9.24 4.99
N LEU A 24 -1.09 10.04 3.93
CA LEU A 24 -2.26 10.36 3.12
C LEU A 24 -2.86 9.09 2.47
N LEU A 25 -2.02 8.19 1.93
CA LEU A 25 -2.49 6.93 1.37
C LEU A 25 -3.11 6.03 2.45
N CYS A 26 -2.46 5.88 3.61
CA CYS A 26 -2.99 5.09 4.72
C CYS A 26 -4.35 5.63 5.22
N LEU A 27 -4.52 6.95 5.28
CA LEU A 27 -5.80 7.57 5.65
C LEU A 27 -6.89 7.41 4.57
N SER A 28 -6.51 7.12 3.33
CA SER A 28 -7.46 6.84 2.25
C SER A 28 -8.00 5.41 2.26
N LEU A 29 -7.32 4.48 2.96
CA LEU A 29 -7.72 3.08 3.06
C LEU A 29 -9.02 2.93 3.85
N THR A 30 -9.92 2.06 3.38
CA THR A 30 -11.16 1.72 4.09
C THR A 30 -10.90 0.93 5.37
N SER A 31 -9.81 0.17 5.40
CA SER A 31 -9.35 -0.61 6.56
C SER A 31 -8.75 0.23 7.68
N ASN A 32 -8.47 1.53 7.44
CA ASN A 32 -7.80 2.34 8.43
C ASN A 32 -8.66 2.45 9.71
N PRO A 33 -8.07 2.45 10.91
CA PRO A 33 -8.82 2.42 12.18
C PRO A 33 -9.77 3.61 12.41
N LEU A 34 -9.59 4.71 11.67
CA LEU A 34 -10.39 5.93 11.77
C LEU A 34 -11.52 5.96 10.73
N SER A 35 -11.52 5.03 9.78
CA SER A 35 -12.52 4.89 8.73
C SER A 35 -13.77 4.19 9.25
N ASN A 36 -14.93 4.74 8.90
CA ASN A 36 -16.23 4.07 9.05
C ASN A 36 -16.77 3.58 7.69
N ALA A 37 -15.97 3.69 6.63
CA ALA A 37 -16.38 3.26 5.29
C ALA A 37 -16.29 1.74 5.20
N LEU A 38 -17.28 1.13 4.55
CA LEU A 38 -17.25 -0.29 4.24
C LEU A 38 -16.30 -0.57 3.08
N SER A 39 -15.63 -1.71 3.12
CA SER A 39 -14.83 -2.23 2.02
C SER A 39 -15.66 -2.37 0.75
N ARG A 40 -15.06 -2.03 -0.39
CA ARG A 40 -15.70 -2.19 -1.71
C ARG A 40 -15.84 -3.66 -2.10
N HIS A 41 -16.52 -3.92 -3.21
CA HIS A 41 -16.91 -5.26 -3.65
C HIS A 41 -15.75 -6.28 -3.70
N ASP A 42 -14.66 -5.98 -4.41
CA ASP A 42 -13.51 -6.90 -4.51
C ASP A 42 -12.82 -7.07 -3.14
N SER A 43 -12.59 -5.97 -2.42
CA SER A 43 -11.95 -5.98 -1.10
C SER A 43 -12.75 -6.79 -0.07
N SER A 44 -14.08 -6.66 -0.04
CA SER A 44 -14.93 -7.45 0.86
C SER A 44 -14.91 -8.93 0.51
N MET A 45 -14.80 -9.28 -0.78
CA MET A 45 -14.58 -10.66 -1.23
C MET A 45 -13.25 -11.20 -0.67
N PHE A 46 -12.16 -10.44 -0.77
CA PHE A 46 -10.85 -10.90 -0.29
C PHE A 46 -10.80 -11.06 1.23
N ILE A 47 -11.45 -10.17 1.98
CA ILE A 47 -11.61 -10.29 3.43
C ILE A 47 -12.40 -11.54 3.79
N TYR A 48 -13.50 -11.82 3.07
CA TYR A 48 -14.28 -13.03 3.25
C TYR A 48 -13.43 -14.29 3.03
N PHE A 49 -12.63 -14.32 1.96
CA PHE A 49 -11.71 -15.43 1.71
C PHE A 49 -10.67 -15.59 2.82
N GLY A 50 -10.06 -14.50 3.29
CA GLY A 50 -9.08 -14.55 4.39
C GLY A 50 -9.68 -15.12 5.68
N ARG A 51 -10.93 -14.75 6.00
CA ARG A 51 -11.67 -15.31 7.14
C ARG A 51 -12.04 -16.76 6.93
N GLY A 52 -12.59 -17.12 5.77
CA GLY A 52 -12.96 -18.51 5.47
C GLY A 52 -11.76 -19.46 5.53
N ILE A 53 -10.60 -19.05 5.04
CA ILE A 53 -9.36 -19.84 5.19
C ILE A 53 -8.99 -20.01 6.67
N SER A 54 -9.18 -18.97 7.50
CA SER A 54 -8.94 -19.03 8.95
C SER A 54 -9.91 -20.01 9.65
N ASP A 55 -11.11 -20.16 9.11
CA ASP A 55 -12.12 -21.11 9.59
C ASP A 55 -11.97 -22.52 8.99
N GLY A 56 -10.92 -22.76 8.20
CA GLY A 56 -10.60 -24.07 7.60
C GLY A 56 -11.26 -24.35 6.25
N MET A 57 -11.88 -23.35 5.62
CA MET A 57 -12.45 -23.47 4.27
C MET A 57 -11.33 -23.49 3.22
N ILE A 58 -11.51 -24.29 2.18
CA ILE A 58 -10.55 -24.42 1.08
C ILE A 58 -10.99 -23.53 -0.10
N PRO A 59 -10.17 -22.54 -0.50
CA PRO A 59 -10.47 -21.71 -1.67
C PRO A 59 -10.70 -22.56 -2.93
N TYR A 60 -11.66 -22.12 -3.74
CA TYR A 60 -12.16 -22.75 -4.97
C TYR A 60 -12.92 -24.08 -4.80
N LEU A 61 -12.95 -24.65 -3.59
CA LEU A 61 -13.80 -25.80 -3.27
C LEU A 61 -15.02 -25.38 -2.44
N ASP A 62 -14.77 -24.71 -1.32
CA ASP A 62 -15.81 -24.27 -0.38
C ASP A 62 -16.25 -22.83 -0.65
N MET A 63 -15.34 -22.02 -1.22
CA MET A 63 -15.55 -20.62 -1.57
C MET A 63 -15.07 -20.36 -3.00
N TYR A 64 -15.91 -19.78 -3.84
CA TYR A 64 -15.59 -19.60 -5.26
C TYR A 64 -15.36 -18.15 -5.65
N ASP A 65 -14.28 -17.92 -6.40
CA ASP A 65 -13.94 -16.67 -7.09
C ASP A 65 -12.97 -16.98 -8.25
N HIS A 66 -12.74 -16.03 -9.16
CA HIS A 66 -11.90 -16.19 -10.35
C HIS A 66 -10.55 -15.43 -10.25
N LYS A 67 -10.29 -14.74 -9.14
CA LYS A 67 -9.03 -14.04 -8.85
C LYS A 67 -7.96 -15.02 -8.33
N GLY A 68 -6.71 -14.57 -8.32
CA GLY A 68 -5.56 -15.40 -7.92
C GLY A 68 -5.47 -15.64 -6.40
N ILE A 69 -5.06 -16.86 -6.03
CA ILE A 69 -4.99 -17.35 -4.65
C ILE A 69 -4.12 -16.49 -3.71
N ILE A 70 -3.10 -15.80 -4.26
CA ILE A 70 -2.18 -14.97 -3.49
C ILE A 70 -2.94 -13.84 -2.78
N LEU A 71 -3.96 -13.25 -3.39
CA LEU A 71 -4.76 -12.18 -2.78
C LEU A 71 -5.49 -12.66 -1.52
N PHE A 72 -6.01 -13.89 -1.57
CA PHE A 72 -6.69 -14.52 -0.45
C PHE A 72 -5.70 -14.87 0.67
N MET A 73 -4.50 -15.32 0.31
CA MET A 73 -3.44 -15.59 1.29
C MET A 73 -2.95 -14.33 1.99
N ILE A 74 -2.86 -13.19 1.29
CA ILE A 74 -2.54 -11.90 1.91
C ILE A 74 -3.61 -11.52 2.94
N ASN A 75 -4.90 -11.69 2.61
CA ASN A 75 -6.00 -11.40 3.53
C ASN A 75 -6.09 -12.40 4.68
N PHE A 76 -5.72 -13.67 4.46
CA PHE A 76 -5.57 -14.67 5.51
C PHE A 76 -4.44 -14.29 6.49
N VAL A 77 -3.29 -13.87 5.99
CA VAL A 77 -2.18 -13.37 6.83
C VAL A 77 -2.62 -12.14 7.62
N ALA A 78 -3.35 -11.22 7.00
CA ALA A 78 -3.95 -10.09 7.71
C ALA A 78 -4.84 -10.55 8.87
N GLN A 79 -5.74 -11.51 8.64
CA GLN A 79 -6.60 -12.06 9.69
C GLN A 79 -5.82 -12.75 10.81
N PHE A 80 -4.70 -13.41 10.49
CA PHE A 80 -3.81 -14.04 11.46
C PHE A 80 -3.06 -13.02 12.34
N ILE A 81 -2.70 -11.86 11.79
CA ILE A 81 -2.05 -10.77 12.56
C ILE A 81 -3.05 -10.21 13.59
N ASP A 82 -4.22 -9.78 13.12
CA ASP A 82 -5.29 -9.29 13.96
C ASP A 82 -6.58 -9.16 13.13
N SER A 83 -7.71 -9.57 13.71
CA SER A 83 -9.00 -9.56 13.00
C SER A 83 -9.57 -8.18 12.66
N GLN A 84 -9.10 -7.14 13.37
CA GLN A 84 -9.58 -5.77 13.22
C GLN A 84 -8.57 -4.89 12.48
N TYR A 85 -7.28 -5.01 12.79
CA TYR A 85 -6.23 -4.12 12.32
C TYR A 85 -5.23 -4.77 11.37
N GLY A 86 -5.23 -6.10 11.27
CA GLY A 86 -4.22 -6.82 10.49
C GLY A 86 -4.25 -6.45 9.01
N LEU A 87 -5.43 -6.21 8.43
CA LEU A 87 -5.56 -5.78 7.04
C LEU A 87 -4.89 -4.42 6.80
N PHE A 88 -5.17 -3.44 7.66
CA PHE A 88 -4.55 -2.12 7.60
C PHE A 88 -3.03 -2.18 7.71
N ILE A 89 -2.51 -3.03 8.61
CA ILE A 89 -1.05 -3.22 8.78
C ILE A 89 -0.45 -3.77 7.48
N VAL A 90 -1.08 -4.78 6.89
CA VAL A 90 -0.60 -5.40 5.64
C VAL A 90 -0.62 -4.40 4.48
N GLU A 91 -1.73 -3.70 4.26
CA GLU A 91 -1.85 -2.65 3.22
C GLU A 91 -0.80 -1.55 3.42
N ALA A 92 -0.62 -1.06 4.66
CA ALA A 92 0.39 -0.04 4.96
C ALA A 92 1.81 -0.49 4.62
N LEU A 93 2.15 -1.77 4.85
CA LEU A 93 3.46 -2.33 4.49
C LEU A 93 3.65 -2.42 2.97
N PHE A 94 2.63 -2.86 2.24
CA PHE A 94 2.68 -2.93 0.78
C PHE A 94 2.77 -1.54 0.14
N LEU A 95 2.00 -0.56 0.64
CA LEU A 95 2.07 0.83 0.20
C LEU A 95 3.42 1.47 0.53
N MET A 96 3.95 1.25 1.74
CA MET A 96 5.27 1.75 2.12
C MET A 96 6.35 1.21 1.18
N GLY A 97 6.33 -0.10 0.91
CA GLY A 97 7.24 -0.73 -0.04
C GLY A 97 7.10 -0.16 -1.45
N SER A 98 5.87 -0.02 -1.94
CA SER A 98 5.56 0.56 -3.25
C SER A 98 6.10 1.98 -3.38
N LEU A 99 5.89 2.83 -2.36
CA LEU A 99 6.42 4.20 -2.34
C LEU A 99 7.95 4.24 -2.34
N ILE A 100 8.61 3.33 -1.60
CA ILE A 100 10.07 3.25 -1.59
C ILE A 100 10.59 2.89 -2.98
N TYR A 101 10.00 1.90 -3.65
CA TYR A 101 10.44 1.50 -4.99
C TYR A 101 10.12 2.57 -6.04
N LEU A 102 8.91 3.14 -6.04
CA LEU A 102 8.56 4.23 -6.94
C LEU A 102 9.47 5.46 -6.74
N TYR A 103 9.80 5.82 -5.50
CA TYR A 103 10.74 6.89 -5.21
C TYR A 103 12.13 6.59 -5.78
N ARG A 104 12.64 5.36 -5.57
CA ARG A 104 13.94 4.94 -6.12
C ARG A 104 13.95 5.04 -7.64
N LEU A 105 12.89 4.56 -8.30
CA LEU A 105 12.75 4.65 -9.75
C LEU A 105 12.75 6.10 -10.25
N LEU A 106 11.95 6.98 -9.64
CA LEU A 106 11.95 8.39 -10.01
C LEU A 106 13.29 9.06 -9.75
N ASN A 107 13.98 8.70 -8.66
CA ASN A 107 15.29 9.27 -8.34
C ASN A 107 16.41 8.73 -9.25
N LEU A 108 16.26 7.54 -9.83
CA LEU A 108 17.16 7.04 -10.87
C LEU A 108 17.01 7.82 -12.19
N LEU A 109 15.81 8.32 -12.49
CA LEU A 109 15.54 9.07 -13.73
C LEU A 109 15.86 10.56 -13.62
N ILE A 110 15.56 11.17 -12.47
CA ILE A 110 15.67 12.62 -12.26
C ILE A 110 17.00 13.01 -11.60
N GLU A 111 17.59 12.11 -10.81
CA GLU A 111 18.81 12.32 -10.02
C GLU A 111 18.72 13.45 -8.97
N ASP A 112 17.51 13.94 -8.65
CA ASP A 112 17.25 14.90 -7.58
C ASP A 112 16.23 14.36 -6.56
N ARG A 113 16.69 14.15 -5.32
CA ARG A 113 15.91 13.55 -4.24
C ARG A 113 14.65 14.34 -3.88
N LEU A 114 14.70 15.67 -3.92
CA LEU A 114 13.57 16.51 -3.56
C LEU A 114 12.54 16.51 -4.68
N ILE A 115 12.98 16.65 -5.93
CA ILE A 115 12.08 16.65 -7.09
C ILE A 115 11.39 15.28 -7.22
N SER A 116 12.12 14.17 -7.03
CA SER A 116 11.51 12.83 -7.04
C SER A 116 10.50 12.63 -5.91
N ALA A 117 10.78 13.10 -4.69
CA ALA A 117 9.83 13.02 -3.59
C ALA A 117 8.58 13.89 -3.82
N LEU A 118 8.75 15.09 -4.39
CA LEU A 118 7.63 15.94 -4.80
C LEU A 118 6.81 15.29 -5.92
N GLY A 119 7.45 14.59 -6.86
CA GLY A 119 6.77 13.81 -7.90
C GLY A 119 5.87 12.73 -7.29
N ILE A 120 6.36 11.99 -6.29
CA ILE A 120 5.56 11.04 -5.52
C ILE A 120 4.36 11.74 -4.87
N LEU A 121 4.61 12.85 -4.15
CA LEU A 121 3.54 13.60 -3.47
C LEU A 121 2.44 14.04 -4.44
N VAL A 122 2.83 14.62 -5.58
CA VAL A 122 1.89 15.07 -6.62
C VAL A 122 1.11 13.92 -7.23
N SER A 123 1.72 12.73 -7.35
CA SER A 123 1.05 11.53 -7.87
C SER A 123 0.13 10.84 -6.86
N THR A 124 0.26 11.12 -5.56
CA THR A 124 -0.52 10.42 -4.52
C THR A 124 -2.04 10.52 -4.66
N PRO A 125 -2.66 11.65 -5.05
CA PRO A 125 -4.11 11.70 -5.23
C PRO A 125 -4.58 10.79 -6.37
N LEU A 126 -3.78 10.64 -7.43
CA LEU A 126 -4.09 9.70 -8.51
C LEU A 126 -4.06 8.26 -8.00
N LEU A 127 -3.05 7.91 -7.20
CA LEU A 127 -2.98 6.60 -6.56
C LEU A 127 -4.20 6.32 -5.67
N MET A 128 -4.65 7.28 -4.86
CA MET A 128 -5.85 7.12 -4.03
C MET A 128 -7.10 6.80 -4.86
N VAL A 129 -7.26 7.48 -5.99
CA VAL A 129 -8.40 7.26 -6.91
C VAL A 129 -8.31 5.86 -7.53
N CYS A 130 -7.12 5.43 -7.96
CA CYS A 130 -6.90 4.10 -8.54
C CYS A 130 -7.11 2.98 -7.52
N LEU A 131 -6.66 3.15 -6.27
CA LEU A 131 -6.75 2.14 -5.23
C LEU A 131 -8.12 2.05 -4.56
N GLN A 132 -8.99 3.06 -4.75
CA GLN A 132 -10.40 2.97 -4.39
C GLN A 132 -10.68 2.60 -2.91
N GLY A 133 -9.76 2.94 -2.01
CA GLY A 133 -9.88 2.59 -0.59
C GLY A 133 -9.22 1.26 -0.19
N GLY A 134 -8.42 0.67 -1.07
CA GLY A 134 -7.43 -0.36 -0.75
C GLY A 134 -7.92 -1.80 -0.85
N ASN A 135 -6.97 -2.72 -0.62
CA ASN A 135 -7.13 -4.17 -0.68
C ASN A 135 -7.67 -4.60 -2.05
N LEU A 136 -7.04 -4.04 -3.08
CA LEU A 136 -7.23 -4.42 -4.47
C LEU A 136 -6.01 -5.16 -4.98
N SER A 137 -6.19 -5.93 -6.06
CA SER A 137 -5.09 -6.59 -6.76
C SER A 137 -3.99 -5.61 -7.17
N GLU A 138 -4.39 -4.40 -7.55
CA GLU A 138 -3.56 -3.30 -8.03
C GLU A 138 -2.62 -2.79 -6.94
N GLU A 139 -3.07 -2.75 -5.69
CA GLU A 139 -2.25 -2.33 -4.55
C GLU A 139 -1.07 -3.29 -4.34
N TYR A 140 -1.38 -4.58 -4.28
CA TYR A 140 -0.38 -5.60 -4.05
C TYR A 140 0.53 -5.80 -5.26
N ALA A 141 -0.03 -5.73 -6.48
CA ALA A 141 0.73 -5.82 -7.71
C ALA A 141 1.71 -4.64 -7.87
N LEU A 142 1.33 -3.43 -7.45
CA LEU A 142 2.17 -2.24 -7.54
C LEU A 142 3.50 -2.43 -6.81
N PHE A 143 3.49 -3.07 -5.64
CA PHE A 143 4.71 -3.39 -4.89
C PHE A 143 5.68 -4.25 -5.70
N PHE A 144 5.18 -5.34 -6.29
CA PHE A 144 6.02 -6.27 -7.05
C PHE A 144 6.48 -5.68 -8.39
N ILE A 145 5.60 -4.98 -9.10
CA ILE A 145 5.93 -4.37 -10.40
C ILE A 145 6.97 -3.26 -10.22
N SER A 146 6.81 -2.41 -9.19
CA SER A 146 7.78 -1.34 -8.92
C SER A 146 9.12 -1.86 -8.39
N GLY A 147 9.12 -2.98 -7.66
CA GLY A 147 10.34 -3.59 -7.12
C GLY A 147 11.13 -4.48 -8.09
N ALA A 148 10.62 -4.74 -9.30
CA ALA A 148 11.26 -5.60 -10.29
C ALA A 148 12.36 -4.91 -11.12
N LEU A 149 12.51 -3.59 -10.98
CA LEU A 149 13.45 -2.72 -11.71
C LEU A 149 14.61 -2.30 -10.80
#